data_AF-A0A955U838-F1
#
_entry.id   AF-A0A955U838-F1
#
_cell.length_a   1.000
_cell.length_b   1.000
_cell.length_c   1.000
_cell.angle_alpha   90.00
_cell.angle_beta   90.00
_cell.angle_gamma   90.00
#
_symmetry.space_group_name_H-M   'P 1'
#
loop_
_entity.id
_entity.type
_entity.pdbx_description
1 polymer ?
#
loop_
_entity_poly.entity_id
_entity_poly.type
_entity_poly.pdbx_seq_one_letter_code
_entity_poly.pdbx_strand_id
1 'polypeptide(L)'
;MDEQSNTMATVSMAAGVAIRVLTAINFCLGFIPILNMLGFLLLPIMLIVGIAGVVTGILGFRQSRVSSIGGGASIFGIISCLAWFVVEGMLLLFAFGLIAVMLATQ
;
A
#
# COMPACT_ATOMS: atom_id res chain seq x y z
N MET A 1 -11.78 -17.73 20.03
CA MET A 1 -12.00 -16.59 19.12
C MET A 1 -10.81 -15.62 19.11
N ASP A 2 -9.85 -15.72 20.04
CA ASP A 2 -8.72 -14.78 20.15
C ASP A 2 -7.58 -15.02 19.15
N GLU A 3 -7.30 -16.28 18.78
CA GLU A 3 -6.27 -16.61 17.77
C GLU A 3 -6.58 -16.01 16.40
N GLN A 4 -7.82 -16.13 15.94
CA GLN A 4 -8.23 -15.64 14.61
C GLN A 4 -8.19 -14.10 14.52
N SER A 5 -8.46 -13.38 15.62
CA SER A 5 -8.36 -11.93 15.69
C SER A 5 -6.89 -11.46 15.59
N ASN A 6 -5.97 -12.17 16.26
CA ASN A 6 -4.54 -11.86 16.18
C ASN A 6 -3.97 -12.17 14.79
N THR A 7 -4.44 -13.21 14.11
CA THR A 7 -4.02 -13.53 12.74
C THR A 7 -4.38 -12.43 11.75
N MET A 8 -5.60 -11.89 11.79
CA MET A 8 -6.01 -10.83 10.85
C MET A 8 -5.31 -9.49 11.09
N ALA A 9 -5.08 -9.12 12.35
CA ALA A 9 -4.28 -7.94 12.69
C ALA A 9 -2.83 -8.06 12.20
N THR A 10 -2.24 -9.26 12.34
CA THR A 10 -0.88 -9.56 11.86
C THR A 10 -0.80 -9.54 10.34
N VAL A 11 -1.80 -10.08 9.64
CA VAL A 11 -1.87 -10.05 8.17
C VAL A 11 -1.96 -8.61 7.65
N SER A 12 -2.75 -7.74 8.29
CA SER A 12 -2.83 -6.33 7.90
C SER A 12 -1.50 -5.60 8.11
N MET A 13 -0.81 -5.86 9.22
CA MET A 13 0.52 -5.32 9.48
C MET A 13 1.54 -5.82 8.44
N ALA A 14 1.53 -7.13 8.14
CA ALA A 14 2.41 -7.74 7.14
C ALA A 14 2.16 -7.16 5.74
N ALA A 15 0.90 -6.96 5.34
CA ALA A 15 0.54 -6.29 4.10
C ALA A 15 1.05 -4.84 4.07
N GLY A 16 0.90 -4.11 5.18
CA GLY A 16 1.41 -2.74 5.32
C GLY A 16 2.93 -2.65 5.19
N VAL A 17 3.68 -3.64 5.70
CA VAL A 17 5.15 -3.73 5.54
C VAL A 17 5.51 -4.14 4.11
N ALA A 18 4.82 -5.14 3.55
CA ALA A 18 5.05 -5.63 2.19
C ALA A 18 4.89 -4.50 1.15
N ILE A 19 3.89 -3.63 1.30
CA ILE A 19 3.71 -2.46 0.44
C ILE A 19 4.89 -1.50 0.54
N ARG A 20 5.39 -1.21 1.74
CA ARG A 20 6.56 -0.34 1.91
C ARG A 20 7.80 -0.91 1.25
N VAL A 21 8.02 -2.22 1.38
CA VAL A 21 9.12 -2.92 0.72
C VAL A 21 8.96 -2.91 -0.80
N LEU A 22 7.78 -3.24 -1.32
CA LEU A 22 7.47 -3.21 -2.75
C LEU A 22 7.62 -1.80 -3.34
N THR A 23 7.22 -0.77 -2.59
CA THR A 23 7.40 0.64 -2.98
C THR A 23 8.87 0.99 -3.08
N ALA A 24 9.68 0.61 -2.08
CA ALA A 24 11.12 0.85 -2.11
C ALA A 24 11.78 0.12 -3.30
N ILE A 25 11.38 -1.13 -3.57
CA ILE A 25 11.82 -1.87 -4.75
C ILE A 25 11.42 -1.13 -6.03
N ASN A 26 10.17 -0.65 -6.14
CA ASN A 26 9.69 0.08 -7.30
C ASN A 26 10.49 1.36 -7.54
N PHE A 27 10.80 2.12 -6.48
CA PHE A 27 11.68 3.29 -6.56
C PHE A 27 13.09 2.92 -7.03
N CYS A 28 13.68 1.85 -6.50
CA CYS A 28 15.00 1.38 -6.91
C CYS A 28 15.03 0.92 -8.38
N LEU A 29 13.98 0.25 -8.86
CA LEU A 29 13.85 -0.19 -10.25
C LEU A 29 13.60 0.99 -11.20
N GLY A 30 12.93 2.05 -10.75
CA GLY A 30 12.68 3.26 -11.53
C GLY A 30 13.95 4.00 -11.97
N PHE A 31 15.08 3.81 -11.29
CA PHE A 31 16.38 4.34 -11.73
C PHE A 31 16.95 3.61 -12.95
N ILE A 32 16.43 2.43 -13.31
CA ILE A 32 16.90 1.62 -14.43
C ILE A 32 15.78 1.57 -15.49
N PRO A 33 15.91 2.25 -16.64
CA PRO A 33 14.83 2.40 -17.62
C PRO A 33 14.21 1.09 -18.13
N ILE A 34 15.03 0.04 -18.26
CA ILE A 34 14.60 -1.30 -18.71
C ILE A 34 13.78 -2.02 -17.64
N LEU A 35 14.13 -1.84 -16.36
CA LEU A 35 13.42 -2.44 -15.24
C LEU A 35 12.18 -1.64 -14.83
N ASN A 36 12.03 -0.41 -15.32
CA ASN A 36 10.84 0.41 -15.12
C ASN A 36 9.57 -0.26 -15.70
N MET A 37 9.70 -1.05 -16.78
CA MET A 37 8.58 -1.86 -17.29
C MET A 37 8.14 -2.97 -16.31
N LEU A 38 9.06 -3.48 -15.50
CA LEU A 38 8.75 -4.39 -14.40
C LEU A 38 8.01 -3.66 -13.27
N GLY A 39 8.34 -2.38 -13.03
CA GLY A 39 7.63 -1.49 -12.10
C GLY A 39 6.15 -1.29 -12.47
N PHE A 40 5.84 -1.14 -13.78
CA PHE A 40 4.46 -1.10 -14.27
C PHE A 40 3.68 -2.39 -13.99
N LEU A 41 4.34 -3.55 -14.01
CA LEU A 41 3.72 -4.84 -13.64
C LEU A 41 3.50 -4.97 -12.13
N LEU A 42 4.38 -4.38 -11.31
CA LEU A 42 4.28 -4.40 -9.85
C LEU A 42 3.17 -3.47 -9.33
N LEU A 43 2.84 -2.41 -10.07
CA LEU A 43 1.79 -1.44 -9.73
C LEU A 43 0.42 -2.07 -9.42
N PRO A 44 -0.17 -2.92 -10.28
CA PRO A 44 -1.44 -3.59 -9.96
C PRO A 44 -1.32 -4.56 -8.79
N ILE A 45 -0.18 -5.22 -8.61
CA ILE A 45 0.06 -6.12 -7.48
C ILE A 45 0.07 -5.33 -6.17
N MET A 46 0.81 -4.21 -6.12
CA MET A 46 0.83 -3.32 -4.96
C MET A 46 -0.56 -2.77 -4.63
N LEU A 47 -1.37 -2.49 -5.66
CA LEU A 47 -2.75 -2.02 -5.50
C LEU A 47 -3.66 -3.08 -4.86
N ILE A 48 -3.56 -4.33 -5.30
CA ILE A 48 -4.29 -5.47 -4.70
C ILE A 48 -3.86 -5.68 -3.25
N VAL A 49 -2.55 -5.66 -2.97
CA VAL A 49 -2.01 -5.83 -1.61
C VAL A 49 -2.44 -4.67 -0.71
N GLY A 50 -2.48 -3.44 -1.23
CA GLY A 50 -3.04 -2.26 -0.55
C GLY A 50 -4.48 -2.45 -0.13
N ILE A 51 -5.34 -2.86 -1.06
CA ILE A 51 -6.76 -3.11 -0.76
C ILE A 51 -6.90 -4.23 0.27
N ALA A 52 -6.20 -5.35 0.08
CA ALA A 52 -6.22 -6.47 1.01
C ALA A 52 -5.74 -6.07 2.42
N GLY A 53 -4.69 -5.25 2.53
CA GLY A 53 -4.17 -4.75 3.80
C GLY A 53 -5.16 -3.83 4.54
N VAL A 54 -5.86 -2.95 3.82
CA VAL A 54 -6.91 -2.10 4.38
C VAL A 54 -8.12 -2.94 4.83
N VAL A 55 -8.60 -3.86 3.98
CA VAL A 55 -9.78 -4.70 4.28
C VAL A 55 -9.50 -5.60 5.48
N THR A 56 -8.38 -6.34 5.47
CA THR A 56 -7.99 -7.21 6.60
C THR A 56 -7.72 -6.42 7.86
N GLY A 57 -7.20 -5.20 7.75
CA GLY A 57 -7.01 -4.29 8.88
C GLY A 57 -8.32 -3.81 9.50
N ILE A 58 -9.30 -3.41 8.69
CA ILE A 58 -10.63 -2.98 9.19
C ILE A 58 -11.33 -4.16 9.86
N LEU A 59 -11.28 -5.36 9.28
CA LEU A 59 -11.84 -6.57 9.87
C LEU A 59 -11.13 -6.95 11.17
N GLY A 60 -9.80 -6.88 11.21
CA GLY A 60 -8.98 -7.09 12.40
C GLY A 60 -9.32 -6.10 13.51
N PHE A 61 -9.38 -4.80 13.20
CA PHE A 61 -9.72 -3.75 14.16
C PHE A 61 -11.12 -3.91 14.76
N ARG A 62 -12.11 -4.30 13.95
CA ARG A 62 -13.46 -4.56 14.46
C ARG A 62 -13.51 -5.75 15.42
N GLN A 63 -12.67 -6.77 15.20
CA GLN A 63 -12.60 -7.95 16.08
C GLN A 63 -11.73 -7.73 17.31
N SER A 64 -10.68 -6.91 17.22
CA SER A 64 -9.76 -6.63 18.33
C SER A 64 -10.31 -5.65 19.38
N ARG A 65 -11.61 -5.33 19.40
CA ARG A 65 -12.22 -4.54 20.48
C ARG A 65 -12.06 -5.16 21.88
N VAL A 66 -11.61 -6.41 21.96
CA VAL A 66 -11.37 -7.19 23.19
C VAL A 66 -9.87 -7.29 23.54
N SER A 67 -8.94 -6.91 22.65
CA SER A 67 -7.48 -7.04 22.82
C SER A 67 -6.74 -5.77 22.40
N SER A 68 -6.06 -5.11 23.35
CA SER A 68 -5.35 -3.83 23.14
C SER A 68 -4.18 -3.94 22.15
N ILE A 69 -3.55 -5.11 22.03
CA ILE A 69 -2.37 -5.33 21.17
C ILE A 69 -2.78 -5.56 19.70
N GLY A 70 -3.87 -6.31 19.45
CA GLY A 70 -4.38 -6.56 18.10
C GLY A 70 -4.94 -5.31 17.41
N GLY A 71 -5.49 -4.38 18.19
CA GLY A 71 -6.00 -3.10 17.67
C GLY A 71 -4.91 -2.22 17.05
N GLY A 72 -3.74 -2.13 17.69
CA GLY A 72 -2.62 -1.31 17.22
C GLY A 72 -2.02 -1.79 15.91
N ALA A 73 -1.79 -3.11 15.78
CA ALA A 73 -1.26 -3.71 14.55
C ALA A 73 -2.21 -3.52 13.35
N SER A 74 -3.51 -3.63 13.59
CA SER A 74 -4.56 -3.39 12.59
C SER A 74 -4.56 -1.94 12.11
N ILE A 75 -4.49 -0.96 13.03
CA ILE A 75 -4.45 0.47 12.68
C ILE A 75 -3.20 0.80 11.87
N PHE A 76 -2.03 0.28 12.27
CA PHE A 76 -0.78 0.49 11.54
C PHE A 76 -0.89 -0.03 10.10
N GLY A 77 -1.43 -1.23 9.91
CA GLY A 77 -1.66 -1.80 8.58
C GLY A 77 -2.57 -0.92 7.73
N ILE A 78 -3.73 -0.50 8.26
CA ILE A 78 -4.67 0.39 7.58
C ILE A 78 -4.00 1.71 7.17
N ILE A 79 -3.37 2.41 8.12
CA ILE A 79 -2.76 3.72 7.87
C ILE A 79 -1.60 3.59 6.88
N SER A 80 -0.76 2.57 7.01
CA SER A 80 0.38 2.37 6.11
C SER A 80 -0.09 2.11 4.67
N CYS A 81 -1.12 1.28 4.48
CA CYS A 81 -1.70 1.00 3.16
C CYS A 81 -2.40 2.24 2.57
N LEU A 82 -3.16 3.00 3.36
CA LEU A 82 -3.83 4.23 2.92
C LEU A 82 -2.82 5.33 2.57
N ALA A 83 -1.78 5.52 3.39
CA ALA A 83 -0.74 6.50 3.12
C ALA A 83 -0.02 6.19 1.80
N TRP A 84 0.16 4.91 1.46
CA TRP A 84 0.70 4.51 0.16
C TRP A 84 -0.20 4.94 -1.00
N PHE A 85 -1.52 4.70 -0.92
CA PHE A 85 -2.47 5.17 -1.95
C PHE A 85 -2.41 6.67 -2.18
N VAL A 86 -2.28 7.45 -1.11
CA VAL A 86 -2.16 8.91 -1.20
C VAL A 86 -0.86 9.32 -1.89
N VAL A 87 0.27 8.75 -1.46
CA VAL A 87 1.59 9.06 -2.05
C VAL A 87 1.62 8.68 -3.53
N GLU A 88 1.19 7.47 -3.88
CA GLU A 88 1.22 6.99 -5.26
C GLU A 88 0.21 7.73 -6.14
N GLY A 89 -0.95 8.07 -5.60
CA GLY A 89 -1.92 8.93 -6.27
C GLY A 89 -1.38 10.33 -6.57
N MET A 90 -0.62 10.94 -5.64
CA MET A 90 0.03 12.22 -5.88
C MET A 90 1.12 12.14 -6.95
N LEU A 91 1.94 11.07 -6.94
CA LEU A 91 2.97 10.86 -7.95
C LEU A 91 2.38 10.64 -9.36
N LEU A 92 1.29 9.87 -9.46
CA LEU A 92 0.58 9.67 -10.72
C LEU A 92 -0.03 10.98 -11.23
N LEU A 93 -0.72 11.74 -10.38
CA LEU A 93 -1.28 13.04 -10.75
C LEU A 93 -0.21 14.03 -11.19
N PHE A 94 0.95 14.03 -10.54
CA PHE A 94 2.09 14.85 -10.93
C PHE A 94 2.64 14.43 -12.31
N ALA A 95 2.79 13.13 -12.56
CA ALA A 95 3.24 12.61 -13.85
C ALA A 95 2.25 12.94 -14.98
N PHE A 96 0.94 12.74 -14.78
CA PHE A 96 -0.09 13.12 -15.75
C PHE A 96 -0.16 14.63 -15.96
N GLY A 97 0.00 15.43 -14.89
CA GLY A 97 0.06 16.89 -14.97
C GLY A 97 1.24 17.38 -15.81
N LEU A 98 2.43 16.81 -15.61
CA LEU A 98 3.61 17.13 -16.43
C LEU A 98 3.40 16.78 -17.91
N ILE A 99 2.82 15.61 -18.20
CA ILE A 99 2.51 15.20 -19.58
C ILE A 99 1.48 16.15 -20.21
N ALA A 100 0.43 16.52 -19.48
CA ALA A 100 -0.59 17.45 -19.96
C ALA A 100 -0.02 18.84 -20.27
N VAL A 101 0.88 19.35 -19.43
CA VAL A 101 1.57 20.63 -19.69
C VAL A 101 2.45 20.54 -20.93
N MET A 102 3.24 19.48 -21.08
CA MET A 102 4.06 19.28 -22.28
C MET A 102 3.22 19.25 -23.56
N LEU A 103 2.09 18.53 -23.55
CA LEU A 103 1.16 18.46 -24.67
C LEU A 103 0.49 19.80 -24.98
N ALA A 104 0.24 20.65 -23.98
CA ALA A 104 -0.36 21.96 -24.18
C ALA A 104 0.62 23.02 -24.72
N THR A 105 1.93 22.77 -24.59
CA THR A 105 3.00 23.67 -25.05
C THR A 105 3.58 23.31 -26.43
N GLN A 106 3.06 22.25 -27.07
CA GLN A 106 3.39 21.87 -28.46
C GLN A 106 2.31 22.35 -29.43
#